data_AF-A0A815NRW8-F1
#
_entry.id   AF-A0A815NRW8-F1
#
_cell.length_a   1.000
_cell.length_b   1.000
_cell.length_c   1.000
_cell.angle_alpha   90.00
_cell.angle_beta   90.00
_cell.angle_gamma   90.00
#
_symmetry.space_group_name_H-M   'P 1'
#
loop_
_entity.id
_entity.type
_entity.pdbx_description
1 polymer ?
#
loop_
_entity_poly.entity_id
_entity_poly.type
_entity_poly.pdbx_seq_one_letter_code
_entity_poly.pdbx_strand_id
1 'polypeptide(L)'
;MISTTNEAFSPNEGNTRGILLFVYVRSTHVPKCTLISRASVPTGFMGLAGNKGGVGIRFRFYETDICFVNSHFASGDGQTNRRNDDY
;
A
#
# COMPACT_ATOMS: atom_id res chain seq x y z
N MET A 1 4.54 14.16 6.71
CA MET A 1 4.38 13.27 5.54
C MET A 1 4.44 11.84 6.06
N ILE A 2 3.38 11.06 5.85
CA ILE A 2 3.39 9.62 6.14
C ILE A 2 3.49 8.93 4.78
N SER A 3 4.56 8.17 4.58
CA SER A 3 4.91 7.62 3.28
C SER A 3 5.15 6.13 3.39
N THR A 4 4.66 5.35 2.44
CA THR A 4 5.26 4.05 2.11
C THR A 4 6.28 4.31 1.02
N THR A 5 7.45 4.80 1.39
CA THR A 5 8.62 4.65 0.51
C THR A 5 9.15 3.23 0.68
N ASN A 6 9.80 2.70 -0.35
CA ASN A 6 10.56 1.45 -0.31
C ASN A 6 11.80 1.57 0.59
N GLU A 7 11.67 2.16 1.78
CA GLU A 7 12.70 2.13 2.80
C GLU A 7 12.57 0.81 3.56
N ALA A 8 13.38 -0.15 3.10
CA ALA A 8 13.81 -1.35 3.80
C ALA A 8 12.73 -2.05 4.64
N PHE A 9 11.64 -2.48 4.00
CA PHE A 9 10.94 -3.66 4.50
C PHE A 9 11.84 -4.88 4.28
N SER A 10 11.92 -5.74 5.29
CA SER A 10 12.81 -6.90 5.34
C SER A 10 12.82 -7.67 4.01
N PRO A 11 13.98 -8.13 3.49
CA PRO A 11 14.06 -8.92 2.25
C PRO A 11 13.23 -10.22 2.26
N ASN A 12 12.69 -10.61 3.42
CA ASN A 12 11.82 -11.77 3.61
C ASN A 12 10.32 -11.45 3.49
N GLU A 13 9.93 -10.19 3.34
CA GLU A 13 8.55 -9.77 3.06
C GLU A 13 8.45 -9.44 1.57
N GLY A 14 7.65 -10.20 0.81
CA GLY A 14 7.47 -9.99 -0.62
C GLY A 14 6.98 -8.57 -0.89
N ASN A 15 7.80 -7.73 -1.53
CA ASN A 15 7.49 -6.32 -1.75
C ASN A 15 7.03 -6.07 -3.19
N THR A 16 5.98 -5.25 -3.34
CA THR A 16 5.55 -4.72 -4.64
C THR A 16 6.50 -3.65 -5.14
N ARG A 17 6.90 -3.70 -6.41
CA ARG A 17 7.74 -2.66 -7.03
C ARG A 17 6.89 -1.63 -7.78
N GLY A 18 7.23 -0.35 -7.69
CA GLY A 18 6.61 0.69 -8.53
C GLY A 18 5.18 1.09 -8.16
N ILE A 19 4.72 0.77 -6.94
CA ILE A 19 3.45 1.26 -6.38
C ILE A 19 3.83 2.15 -5.19
N LEU A 20 3.32 3.39 -5.17
CA LEU A 20 3.68 4.41 -4.19
C LEU A 20 2.43 4.98 -3.53
N LEU A 21 2.48 5.23 -2.22
CA LEU A 21 1.40 5.88 -1.49
C LEU A 21 1.97 6.90 -0.51
N PHE A 22 1.50 8.14 -0.67
CA PHE A 22 1.90 9.28 0.15
C PHE A 22 0.66 9.91 0.78
N VAL A 23 0.69 10.09 2.09
CA VAL A 23 -0.34 10.82 2.84
C VAL A 23 0.26 12.10 3.41
N TYR A 24 -0.26 13.23 2.97
CA TYR A 24 0.11 14.55 3.45
C TYR A 24 -0.89 15.02 4.50
N VAL A 25 -0.35 15.53 5.61
CA VAL A 25 -1.13 16.05 6.74
C VAL A 25 -0.62 17.45 7.04
N ARG A 26 -1.53 18.39 7.26
CA ARG A 26 -1.17 19.75 7.70
C ARG A 26 -0.38 19.69 9.01
N SER A 27 0.68 20.49 9.13
CA SER A 27 1.61 20.46 10.26
C SER A 27 0.93 20.52 11.64
N THR A 28 -0.13 21.33 11.76
CA THR A 28 -0.93 21.47 12.99
C THR A 28 -1.61 20.17 13.45
N HIS A 29 -1.80 19.20 12.55
CA HIS A 29 -2.48 17.94 12.83
C HIS A 29 -1.56 16.73 12.90
N VAL A 30 -0.24 16.89 12.66
CA VAL A 30 0.73 15.80 12.75
C VAL A 30 0.71 15.09 14.12
N PRO A 31 0.65 15.79 15.27
CA PRO A 31 0.59 15.13 16.58
C PRO A 31 -0.69 14.30 16.82
N LYS A 32 -1.70 14.44 15.96
CA LYS A 32 -2.98 13.72 16.05
C LYS A 32 -3.01 12.46 15.19
N CYS A 33 -1.95 12.19 14.43
CA CYS A 33 -1.77 10.96 13.66
C CYS A 33 -1.01 9.94 14.51
N THR A 34 -1.71 8.96 15.08
CA THR A 34 -1.15 7.91 15.94
C THR A 34 -1.37 6.53 15.33
N LEU A 35 -0.80 5.48 15.94
CA LEU A 35 -1.01 4.09 15.52
C LEU A 35 -0.74 3.83 14.02
N ILE A 36 0.30 4.50 13.49
CA ILE A 36 0.67 4.42 12.08
C ILE A 36 1.16 3.00 11.77
N SER A 37 0.63 2.41 10.71
CA SER A 37 1.04 1.10 10.19
C SER A 37 1.05 1.12 8.67
N ARG A 38 1.86 0.24 8.08
CA ARG A 38 2.12 0.13 6.65
C ARG A 38 2.09 -1.33 6.26
N ALA A 39 1.58 -1.65 5.08
CA ALA A 39 1.60 -2.99 4.53
C ALA A 39 1.80 -2.95 3.01
N SER A 40 2.34 -4.02 2.45
CA SER A 40 2.34 -4.26 1.02
C SER A 40 2.00 -5.71 0.73
N VAL A 41 1.31 -5.95 -0.40
CA VAL A 41 0.88 -7.28 -0.83
C VAL A 41 1.18 -7.43 -2.31
N PRO A 42 2.14 -8.30 -2.70
CA PRO A 42 2.42 -8.59 -4.10
C PRO A 42 1.38 -9.54 -4.70
N THR A 43 0.85 -9.19 -5.87
CA THR A 43 -0.07 -10.04 -6.65
C THR A 43 0.52 -10.46 -8.01
N GLY A 44 1.81 -10.17 -8.22
CA GLY A 44 2.57 -10.46 -9.45
C GLY A 44 2.79 -11.95 -9.74
N PHE A 45 3.89 -12.30 -10.42
CA PHE A 45 4.16 -13.68 -10.83
C PHE A 45 4.13 -14.62 -9.62
N MET A 46 3.06 -15.43 -9.53
CA MET A 46 2.76 -16.34 -8.42
C MET A 46 2.70 -15.67 -7.03
N GLY A 47 2.39 -14.37 -6.96
CA GLY A 47 2.39 -13.64 -5.68
C GLY A 47 3.77 -13.46 -5.04
N LEU A 48 4.85 -13.76 -5.77
CA LEU A 48 6.22 -13.78 -5.22
C LEU A 48 7.05 -12.54 -5.59
N ALA A 49 6.78 -11.93 -6.75
CA ALA A 49 7.45 -10.70 -7.17
C ALA A 49 6.74 -10.03 -8.36
N GLY A 50 6.79 -8.71 -8.44
CA GLY A 50 6.34 -7.96 -9.62
C GLY A 50 6.04 -6.48 -9.36
N ASN A 51 5.53 -5.83 -10.40
CA ASN A 51 5.00 -4.46 -10.32
C ASN A 51 3.48 -4.41 -10.09
N LYS A 52 2.92 -5.52 -9.58
CA LYS A 52 1.50 -5.70 -9.33
C LYS A 52 1.25 -6.05 -7.86
N GLY A 53 0.19 -5.50 -7.31
CA GLY A 53 -0.20 -5.68 -5.92
C GLY A 53 -0.81 -4.43 -5.31
N GLY A 54 -0.74 -4.32 -3.99
CA GLY A 54 -1.24 -3.18 -3.22
C GLY A 54 -0.27 -2.72 -2.14
N VAL A 55 -0.30 -1.43 -1.83
CA VAL A 55 0.33 -0.83 -0.66
C VAL A 55 -0.72 -0.11 0.18
N GLY A 56 -0.57 -0.15 1.49
CA GLY A 56 -1.52 0.45 2.44
C GLY A 56 -0.83 1.26 3.52
N ILE A 57 -1.44 2.38 3.90
CA ILE A 57 -1.10 3.17 5.08
C ILE A 57 -2.35 3.28 5.93
N ARG A 58 -2.24 2.88 7.19
CA ARG A 58 -3.27 3.14 8.21
C ARG A 58 -2.72 4.03 9.30
N PHE A 59 -3.56 4.88 9.86
CA PHE A 59 -3.28 5.60 11.10
C PHE A 59 -4.59 6.00 11.76
N ARG A 60 -4.52 6.24 13.07
CA ARG A 60 -5.60 6.88 13.81
C ARG A 60 -5.42 8.40 13.73
N PHE A 61 -6.48 9.08 13.30
CA PHE A 61 -6.57 10.53 13.28
C PHE A 61 -7.59 10.99 14.32
N TYR A 62 -7.12 11.62 15.40
CA TYR A 62 -7.93 11.81 16.61
C TYR A 62 -8.47 10.45 17.11
N GLU A 63 -9.78 10.21 17.01
CA GLU A 63 -10.44 8.95 17.40
C GLU A 63 -10.97 8.16 16.19
N THR A 64 -10.58 8.54 14.97
CA THR A 64 -11.02 7.88 13.74
C THR A 64 -9.87 7.12 13.10
N ASP A 65 -10.06 5.83 12.86
CA ASP A 65 -9.10 5.03 12.11
C ASP A 65 -9.30 5.27 10.61
N ILE A 66 -8.22 5.66 9.93
CA ILE A 66 -8.21 5.93 8.49
C ILE A 66 -7.22 4.99 7.81
N CYS A 67 -7.65 4.36 6.71
CA CYS A 67 -6.82 3.49 5.88
C CYS A 67 -6.85 3.97 4.44
N PHE A 68 -5.66 4.14 3.85
CA PHE A 68 -5.47 4.43 2.45
C PHE A 68 -4.85 3.21 1.78
N VAL A 69 -5.39 2.80 0.65
CA VAL A 69 -4.88 1.71 -0.18
C VAL A 69 -4.62 2.24 -1.58
N ASN A 70 -3.44 1.92 -2.13
CA ASN A 70 -3.14 2.10 -3.54
C ASN A 70 -2.81 0.74 -4.14
N SER A 71 -3.34 0.42 -5.32
CA SER A 71 -3.09 -0.84 -6.00
C SER A 71 -2.79 -0.67 -7.48
N HIS A 72 -2.08 -1.65 -8.02
CA HIS A 72 -1.80 -1.80 -9.44
C HIS A 72 -2.05 -3.28 -9.78
N PHE A 73 -3.23 -3.59 -10.31
CA PHE A 73 -3.64 -4.96 -10.63
C PHE A 73 -3.36 -5.35 -12.08
N ALA A 74 -3.63 -6.61 -12.44
CA ALA A 74 -3.38 -7.18 -13.75
C ALA A 74 -3.88 -6.31 -14.93
N SER A 75 -2.96 -6.00 -15.85
CA SER A 75 -3.22 -5.21 -17.06
C SER A 75 -3.56 -6.10 -18.26
N GLY A 76 -4.31 -5.56 -19.23
CA GLY A 76 -4.67 -6.23 -20.47
C GLY A 76 -6.15 -6.56 -20.59
N ASP A 77 -6.61 -6.66 -21.83
CA ASP A 77 -7.98 -7.04 -22.16
C ASP A 77 -8.26 -8.49 -21.73
N GLY A 78 -9.48 -8.76 -21.29
CA GLY A 78 -9.88 -10.07 -20.77
C GLY A 78 -9.35 -10.43 -19.37
N GLN A 79 -8.52 -9.59 -18.74
CA GLN A 79 -7.95 -9.87 -17.39
C GLN A 79 -8.88 -9.50 -16.22
N THR A 80 -10.20 -9.40 -16.43
CA THR A 80 -11.14 -9.00 -15.36
C THR A 80 -11.16 -9.99 -14.21
N ASN A 81 -11.22 -11.30 -14.49
CA ASN A 81 -11.18 -12.31 -13.43
C ASN A 81 -9.90 -12.22 -12.62
N ARG A 82 -8.75 -12.02 -13.28
CA ARG A 82 -7.47 -11.87 -12.60
C ARG A 82 -7.38 -10.61 -11.73
N ARG A 83 -7.98 -9.50 -12.17
CA ARG A 83 -8.10 -8.28 -11.34
C ARG A 83 -9.00 -8.51 -10.12
N ASN A 84 -10.01 -9.35 -10.24
CA ASN A 84 -10.85 -9.73 -9.11
C ASN A 84 -10.11 -10.67 -8.15
N ASP A 85 -9.26 -11.56 -8.66
CA ASP A 85 -8.40 -12.41 -7.83
C ASP A 85 -7.30 -11.61 -7.11
N ASP A 86 -6.83 -10.51 -7.71
CA ASP A 86 -5.86 -9.58 -7.11
C ASP A 86 -6.45 -8.71 -5.98
N TYR A 87 -7.78 -8.55 -5.91
CA TYR A 87 -8.50 -7.68 -4.96
C TYR A 87 -8.82 -8.38 -3.62
#